data_AF-A0A497VFQ7-F1
#
_entry.id   AF-A0A497VFQ7-F1
#
_cell.length_a   1.000
_cell.length_b   1.000
_cell.length_c   1.000
_cell.angle_alpha   90.00
_cell.angle_beta   90.00
_cell.angle_gamma   90.00
#
_symmetry.space_group_name_H-M   'P 1'
#
loop_
_entity.id
_entity.type
_entity.pdbx_description
1 polymer ?
#
loop_
_entity_poly.entity_id
_entity_poly.type
_entity_poly.pdbx_seq_one_letter_code
_entity_poly.pdbx_strand_id
1 'polypeptide(L)'
;MIREKQIVFDGQTWSWTNPKNTTLKWSGLSKEVIIKNIDNILIKGDPTAVFQASVAKKILELVENTADEITDFSNKVLNKITRRLNGDIDCATKKYIIEAKSSLHNEKSIIELGEQIQKYLPENIKTVKEFMNPLNKKVVIVYEDLGTYTLNHPILKELQQKGVIFIKGIENLKKTILK
;
A
#
# COMPACT_ATOMS: atom_id res chain seq x y z
N MET A 1 19.26 -10.47 -4.75
CA MET A 1 18.52 -10.11 -5.97
C MET A 1 17.41 -11.12 -6.21
N ILE A 2 16.16 -10.76 -5.94
CA ILE A 2 15.01 -11.52 -6.42
C ILE A 2 14.84 -11.13 -7.88
N ARG A 3 14.92 -12.11 -8.78
CA ARG A 3 14.80 -11.85 -10.21
C ARG A 3 13.33 -11.58 -10.51
N GLU A 4 13.02 -10.53 -11.27
CA GLU A 4 11.68 -10.17 -11.77
C GLU A 4 10.91 -11.35 -12.39
N LYS A 5 11.64 -12.40 -12.81
CA LYS A 5 11.14 -13.69 -13.31
C LYS A 5 10.17 -14.45 -12.39
N GLN A 6 9.89 -13.99 -11.16
CA GLN A 6 8.89 -14.62 -10.27
C GLN A 6 7.52 -13.96 -10.29
N ILE A 7 7.38 -12.77 -10.88
CA ILE A 7 6.09 -12.10 -11.02
C ILE A 7 5.53 -12.43 -12.41
N VAL A 8 4.30 -12.94 -12.47
CA VAL A 8 3.64 -13.38 -13.70
C VAL A 8 2.33 -12.66 -13.87
N PHE A 9 2.09 -12.08 -15.04
CA PHE A 9 0.81 -11.51 -15.46
C PHE A 9 0.15 -12.43 -16.49
N ASP A 10 -1.12 -12.80 -16.27
CA ASP A 10 -1.88 -13.65 -17.19
C ASP A 10 -2.86 -12.87 -18.08
N GLY A 11 -2.70 -11.54 -18.16
CA GLY A 11 -3.60 -10.65 -18.89
C GLY A 11 -4.73 -10.06 -18.03
N GLN A 12 -4.99 -10.62 -16.85
CA GLN A 12 -5.99 -10.09 -15.91
C GLN A 12 -5.45 -9.93 -14.49
N THR A 13 -4.52 -10.78 -14.10
CA THR A 13 -4.08 -10.89 -12.72
C THR A 13 -2.58 -11.09 -12.62
N TRP A 14 -2.01 -10.45 -11.60
CA TRP A 14 -0.62 -10.65 -11.21
C TRP A 14 -0.53 -11.80 -10.21
N SER A 15 0.55 -12.55 -10.29
CA SER A 15 0.89 -13.54 -9.27
C SER A 15 2.38 -13.57 -8.99
N TRP A 16 2.73 -13.90 -7.75
CA TRP A 16 4.11 -14.02 -7.31
C TRP A 16 4.24 -15.11 -6.26
N THR A 17 5.26 -15.96 -6.40
CA THR A 17 5.64 -16.94 -5.37
C THR A 17 6.79 -16.40 -4.54
N ASN A 18 6.54 -16.18 -3.25
CA ASN A 18 7.54 -15.64 -2.35
C ASN A 18 8.56 -16.69 -1.87
N PRO A 19 9.65 -16.28 -1.21
CA PRO A 19 10.67 -17.21 -0.71
C PRO A 19 10.18 -18.25 0.31
N LYS A 20 8.97 -18.10 0.86
CA LYS A 20 8.31 -19.07 1.74
C LYS A 20 7.35 -19.99 0.98
N ASN A 21 7.50 -20.10 -0.35
CA ASN A 21 6.65 -20.89 -1.25
C ASN A 21 5.16 -20.56 -1.16
N THR A 22 4.84 -19.31 -0.79
CA THR A 22 3.46 -18.83 -0.80
C THR A 22 3.22 -18.06 -2.10
N THR A 23 2.31 -18.56 -2.93
CA THR A 23 1.89 -17.87 -4.15
C THR A 23 0.75 -16.91 -3.84
N LEU A 24 1.00 -15.61 -4.01
CA LEU A 24 0.02 -14.55 -3.90
C LEU A 24 -0.51 -14.16 -5.27
N LYS A 25 -1.75 -13.67 -5.31
CA LYS A 25 -2.46 -13.26 -6.52
C LYS A 25 -3.24 -11.98 -6.25
N TRP A 26 -3.18 -11.01 -7.17
CA TRP A 26 -3.97 -9.78 -7.13
C TRP A 26 -4.38 -9.34 -8.54
N SER A 27 -5.33 -8.42 -8.65
CA SER A 27 -5.84 -7.96 -9.94
C SER A 27 -4.81 -7.09 -10.66
N GLY A 28 -4.65 -7.27 -11.97
CA GLY A 28 -3.92 -6.32 -12.82
C GLY A 28 -4.91 -5.36 -13.45
N LEU A 29 -5.41 -4.41 -12.66
CA LEU A 29 -6.35 -3.40 -13.12
C LEU A 29 -5.66 -2.45 -14.10
N SER A 30 -6.37 -2.03 -15.15
CA SER A 30 -5.89 -0.95 -16.01
C SER A 30 -6.00 0.40 -15.28
N LYS A 31 -5.23 1.39 -15.72
CA LYS A 31 -5.27 2.75 -15.17
C LYS A 31 -6.69 3.34 -15.23
N GLU A 32 -7.42 3.10 -16.31
CA GLU A 32 -8.79 3.58 -16.51
C GLU A 32 -9.75 2.97 -15.48
N VAL A 33 -9.61 1.66 -15.20
CA VAL A 33 -10.42 0.98 -14.18
C VAL A 33 -10.08 1.51 -12.78
N ILE A 34 -8.80 1.75 -12.50
CA ILE A 34 -8.36 2.35 -11.22
C ILE A 34 -8.99 3.73 -11.03
N ILE A 35 -8.87 4.62 -12.02
CA ILE A 35 -9.46 5.97 -11.99
C ILE A 35 -10.97 5.89 -11.76
N LYS A 36 -11.67 5.04 -12.53
CA LYS A 36 -13.11 4.85 -12.38
C LYS A 36 -13.50 4.38 -10.98
N ASN A 37 -12.73 3.45 -10.39
CA ASN A 37 -13.02 2.94 -9.04
C ASN A 37 -12.83 4.03 -7.98
N ILE A 38 -11.77 4.85 -8.11
CA ILE A 38 -11.52 5.99 -7.22
C ILE A 38 -12.69 6.98 -7.31
N ASP A 39 -13.02 7.43 -8.52
CA ASP A 39 -14.07 8.42 -8.74
C ASP A 39 -15.44 7.90 -8.25
N ASN A 40 -15.75 6.62 -8.46
CA ASN A 40 -16.97 6.01 -7.94
C ASN A 40 -17.08 6.06 -6.42
N ILE A 41 -15.97 5.82 -5.69
CA ILE A 41 -15.97 5.89 -4.22
C ILE A 41 -16.15 7.33 -3.76
N LEU A 42 -15.44 8.28 -4.39
CA LEU A 42 -15.55 9.70 -4.08
C LEU A 42 -16.97 10.24 -4.32
N ILE A 43 -17.61 9.85 -5.43
CA ILE A 43 -18.99 10.24 -5.76
C ILE A 43 -19.99 9.67 -4.75
N LYS A 44 -19.81 8.40 -4.36
CA LYS A 44 -20.69 7.76 -3.37
C LYS A 44 -20.51 8.33 -1.96
N GLY A 45 -19.33 8.85 -1.65
CA GLY A 45 -19.01 9.44 -0.35
C GLY A 45 -19.03 8.43 0.80
N ASP A 46 -18.65 7.16 0.55
CA ASP A 46 -18.56 6.14 1.61
C ASP A 46 -17.54 6.59 2.68
N PRO A 47 -17.97 6.87 3.92
CA PRO A 47 -17.07 7.39 4.96
C PRO A 47 -15.90 6.46 5.28
N THR A 48 -16.04 5.15 5.02
CA THR A 48 -15.01 4.16 5.32
C THR A 48 -13.92 4.09 4.26
N ALA A 49 -14.20 4.54 3.03
CA ALA A 49 -13.29 4.42 1.89
C ALA A 49 -12.91 5.77 1.26
N VAL A 50 -13.63 6.85 1.60
CA VAL A 50 -13.40 8.18 1.00
C VAL A 50 -11.98 8.68 1.23
N PHE A 51 -11.41 8.45 2.43
CA PHE A 51 -10.05 8.90 2.73
C PHE A 51 -9.01 8.22 1.83
N GLN A 52 -9.09 6.89 1.70
CA GLN A 52 -8.23 6.11 0.81
C GLN A 52 -8.38 6.58 -0.65
N ALA A 53 -9.62 6.81 -1.10
CA ALA A 53 -9.89 7.31 -2.45
C ALA A 53 -9.32 8.72 -2.67
N SER A 54 -9.41 9.62 -1.69
CA SER A 54 -8.83 10.97 -1.75
C SER A 54 -7.30 10.92 -1.82
N VAL A 55 -6.66 10.04 -1.04
CA VAL A 55 -5.22 9.78 -1.13
C VAL A 55 -4.88 9.32 -2.55
N ALA A 56 -5.56 8.29 -3.07
CA ALA A 56 -5.28 7.75 -4.40
C ALA A 56 -5.53 8.75 -5.53
N LYS A 57 -6.56 9.61 -5.41
CA LYS A 57 -6.80 10.72 -6.34
C LYS A 57 -5.66 11.71 -6.34
N LYS A 58 -5.15 12.08 -5.15
CA LYS A 58 -3.99 12.97 -5.06
C LYS A 58 -2.74 12.34 -5.65
N ILE A 59 -2.53 11.04 -5.44
CA ILE A 59 -1.42 10.29 -6.07
C ILE A 59 -1.52 10.36 -7.59
N LEU A 60 -2.70 10.08 -8.16
CA LEU A 60 -2.96 10.17 -9.59
C LEU A 60 -2.56 11.53 -10.17
N GLU A 61 -3.01 12.63 -9.54
CA GLU A 61 -2.67 14.01 -9.93
C GLU A 61 -1.15 14.25 -9.89
N LEU A 62 -0.47 13.72 -8.86
CA LEU A 62 0.97 13.91 -8.71
C LEU A 62 1.79 13.13 -9.74
N VAL A 63 1.36 11.92 -10.11
CA VAL A 63 2.14 11.07 -11.02
C VAL A 63 1.85 11.29 -12.50
N GLU A 64 0.76 12.01 -12.85
CA GLU A 64 0.28 12.18 -14.23
C GLU A 64 1.35 12.64 -15.24
N ASN A 65 2.26 13.53 -14.81
CA ASN A 65 3.32 14.09 -15.64
C ASN A 65 4.72 13.58 -15.28
N THR A 66 4.80 12.37 -14.73
CA THR A 66 6.06 11.75 -14.29
C THR A 66 6.25 10.38 -14.93
N ALA A 67 7.42 9.77 -14.73
CA ALA A 67 7.65 8.37 -15.11
C ALA A 67 7.01 7.35 -14.13
N ASP A 68 6.45 7.82 -13.02
CA ASP A 68 5.69 6.97 -12.09
C ASP A 68 4.24 6.82 -12.57
N GLU A 69 3.56 5.77 -12.11
CA GLU A 69 2.20 5.46 -12.53
C GLU A 69 1.48 4.71 -11.42
N ILE A 70 0.21 5.00 -11.20
CA ILE A 70 -0.62 4.22 -10.28
C ILE A 70 -0.79 2.79 -10.84
N THR A 71 -0.58 1.78 -10.01
CA THR A 71 -0.71 0.37 -10.38
C THR A 71 -1.81 -0.35 -9.63
N ASP A 72 -2.22 0.17 -8.47
CA ASP A 72 -3.18 -0.49 -7.60
C ASP A 72 -4.03 0.54 -6.85
N PHE A 73 -5.29 0.17 -6.61
CA PHE A 73 -6.22 0.86 -5.72
C PHE A 73 -7.20 -0.15 -5.14
N SER A 74 -7.32 -0.19 -3.80
CA SER A 74 -8.15 -1.14 -3.04
C SER A 74 -7.99 -2.59 -3.53
N ASN A 75 -6.76 -3.00 -3.84
CA ASN A 75 -6.50 -4.26 -4.55
C ASN A 75 -6.29 -5.41 -3.56
N LYS A 76 -7.23 -6.36 -3.55
CA LYS A 76 -7.16 -7.52 -2.66
C LYS A 76 -6.09 -8.51 -3.11
N VAL A 77 -5.23 -8.91 -2.18
CA VAL A 77 -4.19 -9.91 -2.39
C VAL A 77 -4.60 -11.21 -1.73
N LEU A 78 -4.72 -12.26 -2.53
CA LEU A 78 -5.17 -13.58 -2.10
C LEU A 78 -4.02 -14.58 -2.17
N ASN A 79 -3.99 -15.52 -1.24
CA ASN A 79 -3.20 -16.73 -1.41
C ASN A 79 -3.84 -17.58 -2.53
N LYS A 80 -3.09 -17.86 -3.60
CA LYS A 80 -3.60 -18.55 -4.80
C LYS A 80 -4.11 -19.96 -4.50
N ILE A 81 -3.48 -20.66 -3.54
CA ILE A 81 -3.82 -22.04 -3.17
C ILE A 81 -5.01 -22.07 -2.23
N THR A 82 -4.90 -21.37 -1.09
CA THR A 82 -5.93 -21.43 -0.03
C THR A 82 -7.13 -20.52 -0.29
N ARG A 83 -7.01 -19.60 -1.26
CA ARG A 83 -8.00 -18.55 -1.57
C ARG A 83 -8.30 -17.59 -0.41
N ARG A 84 -7.55 -17.68 0.69
CA ARG A 84 -7.68 -16.77 1.84
C ARG A 84 -7.12 -15.39 1.50
N LEU A 85 -7.77 -14.35 2.05
CA LEU A 85 -7.28 -12.98 1.99
C LEU A 85 -5.97 -12.89 2.77
N ASN A 86 -4.93 -12.42 2.10
CA ASN A 86 -3.63 -12.14 2.69
C ASN A 86 -3.55 -10.68 3.16
N GLY A 87 -4.26 -9.79 2.50
CA GLY A 87 -4.37 -8.36 2.78
C GLY A 87 -4.83 -7.62 1.53
N ASP A 88 -4.82 -6.30 1.60
CA ASP A 88 -5.18 -5.41 0.52
C ASP A 88 -4.17 -4.26 0.38
N ILE A 89 -3.98 -3.84 -0.87
CA ILE A 89 -3.13 -2.70 -1.21
C ILE A 89 -4.05 -1.50 -1.38
N ASP A 90 -3.95 -0.55 -0.45
CA ASP A 90 -4.79 0.64 -0.46
C ASP A 90 -4.61 1.45 -1.74
N CYS A 91 -3.34 1.76 -2.04
CA CYS A 91 -2.89 2.37 -3.27
C CYS A 91 -1.43 1.96 -3.53
N ALA A 92 -1.04 1.82 -4.79
CA ALA A 92 0.38 1.71 -5.13
C ALA A 92 0.69 2.40 -6.46
N THR A 93 1.93 2.84 -6.59
CA THR A 93 2.52 3.27 -7.85
C THR A 93 3.63 2.30 -8.27
N LYS A 94 4.32 2.53 -9.39
CA LYS A 94 5.51 1.74 -9.75
C LYS A 94 6.59 1.83 -8.67
N LYS A 95 6.67 2.94 -7.93
CA LYS A 95 7.69 3.20 -6.92
C LYS A 95 7.24 2.99 -5.48
N TYR A 96 5.95 3.15 -5.18
CA TYR A 96 5.45 3.23 -3.81
C TYR A 96 4.33 2.22 -3.53
N ILE A 97 4.28 1.67 -2.32
CA ILE A 97 3.06 1.11 -1.71
C ILE A 97 2.60 2.15 -0.69
N ILE A 98 1.34 2.56 -0.76
CA ILE A 98 0.76 3.59 0.08
C ILE A 98 -0.37 2.99 0.90
N GLU A 99 -0.25 3.06 2.21
CA GLU A 99 -1.27 2.71 3.20
C GLU A 99 -1.94 4.00 3.70
N ALA A 100 -3.28 4.06 3.68
CA ALA A 100 -4.05 5.24 4.05
C ALA A 100 -4.83 5.00 5.35
N LYS A 101 -4.46 5.70 6.42
CA LYS A 101 -5.15 5.61 7.72
C LYS A 101 -5.73 6.96 8.12
N SER A 102 -7.06 7.12 8.02
CA SER A 102 -7.72 8.37 8.43
C SER A 102 -7.48 8.68 9.91
N SER A 103 -7.30 7.65 10.75
CA SER A 103 -6.94 7.84 12.14
C SER A 103 -6.16 6.66 12.72
N LEU A 104 -5.18 6.98 13.55
CA LEU A 104 -4.33 6.10 14.34
C LEU A 104 -4.34 6.56 15.81
N HIS A 105 -5.53 6.91 16.31
CA HIS A 105 -5.72 7.56 17.62
C HIS A 105 -5.66 6.62 18.82
N ASN A 106 -5.44 5.31 18.63
CA ASN A 106 -5.42 4.34 19.71
C ASN A 106 -4.33 3.28 19.51
N GLU A 107 -3.89 2.65 20.61
CA GLU A 107 -2.80 1.67 20.62
C GLU A 107 -3.08 0.49 19.68
N LYS A 108 -4.35 0.02 19.66
CA LYS A 108 -4.76 -1.11 18.84
C LYS A 108 -4.55 -0.82 17.35
N SER A 109 -4.95 0.36 16.86
CA SER A 109 -4.77 0.70 15.45
C SER A 109 -3.30 0.90 15.06
N ILE A 110 -2.46 1.34 16.00
CA ILE A 110 -1.00 1.40 15.80
C ILE A 110 -0.37 0.01 15.74
N ILE A 111 -0.80 -0.92 16.60
CA ILE A 111 -0.35 -2.32 16.58
C ILE A 111 -0.77 -2.99 15.26
N GLU A 112 -2.04 -2.87 14.88
CA GLU A 112 -2.57 -3.43 13.63
C GLU A 112 -1.84 -2.89 12.40
N LEU A 113 -1.54 -1.58 12.39
CA LEU A 113 -0.69 -0.98 11.36
C LEU A 113 0.71 -1.60 11.36
N GLY A 114 1.34 -1.73 12.54
CA GLY A 114 2.65 -2.34 12.70
C GLY A 114 2.74 -3.73 12.08
N GLU A 115 1.75 -4.59 12.37
CA GLU A 115 1.62 -5.94 11.83
C GLU A 115 1.39 -5.95 10.32
N GLN A 116 0.48 -5.10 9.83
CA GLN A 116 0.17 -4.98 8.41
C GLN A 116 1.41 -4.58 7.60
N ILE A 117 2.15 -3.58 8.06
CA ILE A 117 3.32 -3.04 7.36
C ILE A 117 4.48 -4.03 7.30
N GLN A 118 4.58 -5.00 8.24
CA GLN A 118 5.61 -6.05 8.15
C GLN A 118 5.56 -6.81 6.82
N LYS A 119 4.38 -6.90 6.19
CA LYS A 119 4.20 -7.57 4.88
C LYS A 119 4.83 -6.79 3.72
N TYR A 120 5.19 -5.52 3.90
CA TYR A 120 5.75 -4.67 2.85
C TYR A 120 7.24 -4.37 3.01
N LEU A 121 7.82 -4.60 4.19
CA LEU A 121 9.19 -4.21 4.51
C LEU A 121 10.25 -5.10 3.84
N PRO A 122 11.15 -4.58 2.99
CA PRO A 122 12.09 -5.39 2.21
C PRO A 122 12.93 -6.41 3.00
N GLU A 123 13.34 -6.05 4.21
CA GLU A 123 14.07 -6.93 5.14
C GLU A 123 13.29 -8.21 5.50
N ASN A 124 11.96 -8.17 5.43
CA ASN A 124 11.08 -9.26 5.82
C ASN A 124 10.80 -10.26 4.70
N ILE A 125 11.35 -10.05 3.50
CA ILE A 125 11.02 -10.85 2.31
C ILE A 125 11.30 -12.36 2.47
N LYS A 126 12.25 -12.73 3.32
CA LYS A 126 12.61 -14.13 3.63
C LYS A 126 11.98 -14.65 4.92
N THR A 127 11.40 -13.79 5.75
CA THR A 127 10.92 -14.14 7.09
C THR A 127 9.40 -14.17 7.16
N VAL A 128 8.71 -13.22 6.53
CA VAL A 128 7.25 -13.11 6.54
C VAL A 128 6.64 -13.96 5.43
N LYS A 129 5.85 -14.97 5.82
CA LYS A 129 5.15 -15.89 4.90
C LYS A 129 4.18 -15.17 3.97
N GLU A 130 3.61 -14.07 4.42
CA GLU A 130 2.58 -13.30 3.74
C GLU A 130 3.12 -12.00 3.13
N PHE A 131 4.43 -11.93 2.88
CA PHE A 131 5.06 -10.75 2.32
C PHE A 131 4.45 -10.40 0.95
N MET A 132 4.26 -9.11 0.67
CA MET A 132 3.44 -8.55 -0.42
C MET A 132 4.16 -7.48 -1.27
N ASN A 133 5.45 -7.21 -1.04
CA ASN A 133 6.19 -6.18 -1.78
C ASN A 133 7.34 -6.75 -2.64
N PRO A 134 7.04 -7.57 -3.67
CA PRO A 134 8.07 -8.26 -4.44
C PRO A 134 8.94 -7.34 -5.31
N LEU A 135 8.45 -6.14 -5.60
CA LEU A 135 9.13 -5.13 -6.41
C LEU A 135 9.97 -4.15 -5.58
N ASN A 136 10.09 -4.38 -4.26
CA ASN A 136 10.89 -3.53 -3.37
C ASN A 136 10.47 -2.04 -3.44
N LYS A 137 9.17 -1.79 -3.57
CA LYS A 137 8.59 -0.45 -3.56
C LYS A 137 8.83 0.20 -2.19
N LYS A 138 9.02 1.52 -2.16
CA LYS A 138 9.07 2.28 -0.91
C LYS A 138 7.70 2.25 -0.23
N VAL A 139 7.66 2.14 1.09
CA VAL A 139 6.41 2.08 1.85
C VAL A 139 6.09 3.47 2.41
N VAL A 140 4.89 3.94 2.14
CA VAL A 140 4.37 5.24 2.59
C VAL A 140 3.11 5.02 3.41
N ILE A 141 3.00 5.70 4.55
CA ILE A 141 1.79 5.76 5.36
C ILE A 141 1.30 7.19 5.31
N VAL A 142 0.10 7.38 4.79
CA VAL A 142 -0.61 8.66 4.81
C VAL A 142 -1.65 8.62 5.89
N TYR A 143 -1.61 9.58 6.80
CA TYR A 143 -2.54 9.63 7.94
C TYR A 143 -3.00 11.04 8.25
N GLU A 144 -4.19 11.21 8.83
CA GLU A 144 -4.66 12.53 9.29
C GLU A 144 -4.42 12.73 10.78
N ASP A 145 -4.72 11.72 11.59
CA ASP A 145 -4.77 11.85 13.03
C ASP A 145 -4.00 10.73 13.75
N LEU A 146 -3.18 11.09 14.74
CA LEU A 146 -2.50 10.17 15.66
C LEU A 146 -3.12 10.23 17.07
N GLY A 147 -4.18 11.01 17.29
CA GLY A 147 -4.70 11.29 18.62
C GLY A 147 -3.63 11.92 19.51
N THR A 148 -3.37 11.31 20.67
CA THR A 148 -2.33 11.74 21.61
C THR A 148 -0.95 11.14 21.32
N TYR A 149 -0.85 10.25 20.33
CA TYR A 149 0.41 9.61 19.96
C TYR A 149 1.26 10.52 19.06
N THR A 150 2.55 10.22 19.01
CA THR A 150 3.50 10.86 18.11
C THR A 150 4.32 9.79 17.40
N LEU A 151 5.09 10.18 16.39
CA LEU A 151 6.01 9.26 15.71
C LEU A 151 7.13 8.70 16.61
N ASN A 152 7.27 9.20 17.85
CA ASN A 152 8.14 8.59 18.85
C ASN A 152 7.58 7.33 19.50
N HIS A 153 6.31 6.95 19.22
CA HIS A 153 5.75 5.68 19.64
C HIS A 153 6.65 4.52 19.19
N PRO A 154 6.97 3.51 20.03
CA PRO A 154 7.95 2.47 19.70
C PRO A 154 7.74 1.82 18.34
N ILE A 155 6.51 1.43 18.02
CA ILE A 155 6.15 0.80 16.74
C ILE A 155 6.36 1.77 15.57
N LEU A 156 5.85 3.01 15.67
CA LEU A 156 5.95 3.99 14.58
C LEU A 156 7.40 4.39 14.33
N LYS A 157 8.18 4.56 15.40
CA LYS A 157 9.60 4.87 15.35
C LYS A 157 10.40 3.74 14.72
N GLU A 158 10.12 2.49 15.09
CA GLU A 158 10.75 1.32 14.47
C GLU A 158 10.46 1.27 12.96
N LEU A 159 9.20 1.47 12.56
CA LEU A 159 8.82 1.52 11.14
C LEU A 159 9.57 2.64 10.40
N GLN A 160 9.70 3.83 11.00
CA GLN A 160 10.51 4.91 10.42
C GLN A 160 11.98 4.52 10.25
N GLN A 161 12.58 3.88 11.25
CA GLN A 161 13.97 3.40 11.18
C GLN A 161 14.18 2.36 10.08
N LYS A 162 13.14 1.58 9.77
CA LYS A 162 13.10 0.62 8.65
C LYS A 162 12.79 1.27 7.30
N GLY A 163 12.75 2.59 7.23
CA GLY A 163 12.59 3.36 6.00
C GLY A 163 11.15 3.61 5.56
N VAL A 164 10.17 3.36 6.44
CA VAL A 164 8.76 3.72 6.17
C VAL A 164 8.60 5.24 6.25
N ILE A 165 7.93 5.79 5.24
CA ILE A 165 7.71 7.23 5.10
C ILE A 165 6.34 7.56 5.69
N PHE A 166 6.31 8.41 6.71
CA PHE A 166 5.07 8.89 7.32
C PHE A 166 4.71 10.29 6.81
N ILE A 167 3.49 10.46 6.32
CA ILE A 167 2.99 11.73 5.79
C ILE A 167 1.69 12.08 6.51
N LYS A 168 1.72 13.15 7.31
CA LYS A 168 0.50 13.71 7.91
C LYS A 168 -0.23 14.57 6.89
N GLY A 169 -1.45 14.21 6.53
CA GLY A 169 -2.33 14.98 5.66
C GLY A 169 -2.09 14.76 4.16
N ILE A 170 -3.17 14.60 3.39
CA ILE A 170 -3.14 14.39 1.93
C ILE A 170 -2.36 15.50 1.21
N GLU A 171 -2.50 16.75 1.63
CA GLU A 171 -1.84 17.90 1.00
C GLU A 171 -0.31 17.85 1.08
N ASN A 172 0.25 17.10 2.03
CA ASN A 172 1.70 16.96 2.17
C ASN A 172 2.31 15.89 1.26
N LEU A 173 1.51 15.12 0.50
CA LEU A 173 1.99 14.08 -0.43
C LEU A 173 2.97 14.62 -1.47
N LYS A 174 2.73 15.84 -1.97
CA LYS A 174 3.56 16.49 -3.00
C LYS A 174 5.03 16.65 -2.56
N LYS A 175 5.27 16.88 -1.27
CA LYS A 175 6.61 17.12 -0.71
C LYS A 175 7.50 15.87 -0.77
N THR A 176 6.90 14.69 -0.98
CA THR A 176 7.56 13.40 -0.79
C THR A 176 7.52 12.52 -2.03
N ILE A 177 6.40 12.49 -2.77
CA ILE A 177 6.23 11.55 -3.90
C ILE A 177 6.85 12.07 -5.20
N LEU A 178 7.14 13.37 -5.29
CA LEU A 178 7.82 14.02 -6.42
C LEU A 178 9.34 14.20 -6.24
N LYS A 179 9.94 13.68 -5.16
CA LYS A 179 11.41 13.66 -4.95
C LYS A 179 12.00 12.33 -5.40
#